data_AF-A0A947CTV6-F1
#
_entry.id   AF-A0A947CTV6-F1
#
_cell.length_a   1.000
_cell.length_b   1.000
_cell.length_c   1.000
_cell.angle_alpha   90.00
_cell.angle_beta   90.00
_cell.angle_gamma   90.00
#
_symmetry.space_group_name_H-M   'P 1'
#
loop_
_entity.id
_entity.type
_entity.pdbx_description
1 polymer ?
#
loop_
_entity_poly.entity_id
_entity_poly.type
_entity_poly.pdbx_seq_one_letter_code
_entity_poly.pdbx_strand_id
1 'polypeptide(L)'
;MSFTGLPDLHRHLDGSMRMETLDELAKAEGKRVPPDIRFHAGMGLDAALQRFAFTVGVLQTPEAVRRVAAEICEDAADEGVTTLEIRFAPQLHGECAEIVDAVLAGIDGRAGLILCGLYGEDPAVLAG
;
A
#
# COMPACT_ATOMS: atom_id res chain seq x y z
N MET A 1 -23.99 -8.94 -22.20
CA MET A 1 -23.29 -9.50 -21.02
C MET A 1 -23.30 -8.44 -19.94
N SER A 2 -23.94 -8.72 -18.81
CA SER A 2 -23.77 -7.90 -17.60
C SER A 2 -22.55 -8.48 -16.88
N PHE A 3 -21.48 -7.70 -16.79
CA PHE A 3 -20.38 -8.02 -15.88
C PHE A 3 -20.87 -7.64 -14.48
N THR A 4 -20.96 -8.61 -13.58
CA THR A 4 -21.51 -8.44 -12.22
C THR A 4 -20.43 -8.11 -11.18
N GLY A 5 -19.22 -7.76 -11.61
CA GLY A 5 -18.11 -7.45 -10.72
C GLY A 5 -17.18 -6.40 -11.30
N LEU A 6 -16.66 -5.54 -10.42
CA LEU A 6 -15.63 -4.56 -10.72
C LEU A 6 -14.31 -5.08 -10.13
N PRO A 7 -13.38 -5.62 -10.94
CA PRO A 7 -12.09 -6.06 -10.46
C PRO A 7 -11.10 -4.90 -10.37
N ASP A 8 -10.35 -4.85 -9.27
CA ASP A 8 -9.15 -4.05 -9.10
C ASP A 8 -7.98 -4.97 -8.74
N LEU A 9 -7.12 -5.22 -9.73
CA LEU A 9 -6.02 -6.19 -9.64
C LEU A 9 -4.65 -5.49 -9.53
N HIS A 10 -4.64 -4.17 -9.33
CA HIS A 10 -3.43 -3.36 -9.31
C HIS A 10 -3.56 -2.21 -8.31
N ARG A 11 -3.77 -2.55 -7.03
CA ARG A 11 -3.80 -1.57 -5.95
C ARG A 11 -2.53 -1.66 -5.11
N HIS A 12 -1.74 -0.60 -5.12
CA HIS A 12 -0.55 -0.51 -4.26
C HIS A 12 -0.94 -0.15 -2.82
N LEU A 13 -0.49 -0.94 -1.83
CA LEU A 13 -0.73 -0.66 -0.40
C LEU A 13 -0.17 0.72 0.00
N ASP A 14 1.10 0.93 -0.34
CA ASP A 14 1.87 2.16 -0.10
C ASP A 14 1.45 3.34 -0.98
N GLY A 15 0.56 3.13 -1.96
CA GLY A 15 0.06 4.16 -2.87
C GLY A 15 -1.42 4.52 -2.67
N SER A 16 -2.15 3.81 -1.80
CA SER A 16 -3.62 3.91 -1.69
C SER A 16 -4.10 4.26 -0.28
N MET A 17 -3.25 4.90 0.52
CA MET A 17 -3.59 5.33 1.86
C MET A 17 -4.55 6.54 1.82
N ARG A 18 -5.53 6.55 2.74
CA ARG A 18 -6.34 7.74 3.02
C ARG A 18 -5.44 8.91 3.45
N MET A 19 -5.79 10.12 3.04
CA MET A 19 -4.98 11.32 3.35
C MET A 19 -4.96 11.61 4.85
N GLU A 20 -6.07 11.35 5.55
CA GLU A 20 -6.21 11.50 6.98
C GLU A 20 -5.28 10.55 7.74
N THR A 21 -5.22 9.28 7.31
CA THR A 21 -4.30 8.27 7.87
C THR A 21 -2.85 8.65 7.60
N LEU A 22 -2.52 9.13 6.40
CA LEU A 22 -1.17 9.61 6.07
C LEU A 22 -0.74 10.77 6.98
N ASP A 23 -1.64 11.73 7.21
CA ASP A 23 -1.39 12.86 8.11
C ASP A 23 -1.18 12.40 9.56
N GLU A 24 -1.97 11.44 10.05
CA GLU A 24 -1.84 10.88 11.40
C GLU A 24 -0.51 10.15 11.59
N LEU A 25 -0.16 9.26 10.66
CA LEU A 25 1.10 8.50 10.71
C LEU A 25 2.31 9.43 10.59
N ALA A 26 2.27 10.41 9.68
CA ALA A 26 3.34 11.39 9.56
C ALA A 26 3.53 12.21 10.85
N LYS A 27 2.44 12.65 11.49
CA LYS A 27 2.50 13.39 12.76
C LYS A 27 3.08 12.55 13.90
N ALA A 28 2.74 11.26 13.96
CA ALA A 28 3.28 10.34 14.97
C ALA A 28 4.81 10.24 14.89
N GLU A 29 5.40 10.38 13.71
CA GLU A 29 6.84 10.41 13.48
C GLU A 29 7.46 11.83 13.48
N GLY A 30 6.68 12.86 13.82
CA GLY A 30 7.15 14.25 13.79
C GLY A 30 7.42 14.78 12.38
N LYS A 31 6.88 14.12 11.35
CA LYS A 31 6.99 14.53 9.94
C LYS A 31 5.79 15.40 9.53
N ARG A 32 5.95 16.14 8.44
CA ARG A 32 4.87 16.87 7.76
C ARG A 32 4.68 16.28 6.38
N VAL A 33 3.43 16.02 6.00
CA VAL A 33 3.10 15.54 4.65
C VAL A 33 3.45 16.63 3.61
N PRO A 34 4.21 16.29 2.56
CA PRO A 34 4.53 17.23 1.49
C PRO A 34 3.25 17.72 0.78
N PRO A 35 3.16 19.01 0.40
CA PRO A 35 1.97 19.55 -0.25
C PRO A 35 1.69 18.94 -1.62
N ASP A 36 2.70 18.37 -2.26
CA ASP A 36 2.67 17.76 -3.59
C ASP A 36 2.55 16.23 -3.56
N ILE A 37 2.23 15.64 -2.40
CA ILE A 37 2.20 14.18 -2.19
C ILE A 37 1.23 13.43 -3.10
N ARG A 38 0.19 14.11 -3.63
CA ARG A 38 -0.85 13.47 -4.44
C ARG A 38 -0.33 13.07 -5.83
N PHE A 39 -0.70 11.87 -6.25
CA PHE A 39 -0.50 11.37 -7.61
C PHE A 39 -1.43 12.07 -8.61
N HIS A 40 -0.96 12.26 -9.85
CA HIS A 40 -1.73 12.87 -10.93
C HIS A 40 -1.29 12.31 -12.29
N ALA A 41 -2.18 12.39 -13.28
CA ALA A 41 -1.88 11.95 -14.65
C ALA A 41 -0.68 12.73 -15.23
N GLY A 42 0.19 12.04 -15.97
CA GLY A 42 1.36 12.63 -16.63
C GLY A 42 2.56 12.94 -15.74
N MET A 43 2.54 12.55 -14.45
CA MET A 43 3.62 12.77 -13.48
C MET A 43 4.99 12.20 -13.88
N GLY A 44 5.01 11.09 -14.61
CA GLY A 44 6.22 10.32 -14.88
C GLY A 44 6.64 9.46 -13.69
N LEU A 45 7.48 8.46 -13.96
CA LEU A 45 7.86 7.44 -12.98
C LEU A 45 8.68 8.03 -11.82
N ASP A 46 9.71 8.82 -12.12
CA ASP A 46 10.64 9.33 -11.09
C ASP A 46 9.93 10.18 -10.04
N ALA A 47 9.03 11.07 -10.46
CA ALA A 47 8.25 11.90 -9.56
C ALA A 47 7.21 11.10 -8.76
N ALA A 48 6.71 9.98 -9.32
CA ALA A 48 5.85 9.06 -8.57
C ALA A 48 6.66 8.32 -7.48
N LEU A 49 7.85 7.81 -7.82
CA LEU A 49 8.72 7.12 -6.87
C LEU A 49 9.17 8.02 -5.71
N GLN A 50 9.37 9.31 -5.94
CA GLN A 50 9.65 10.27 -4.86
C GLN A 50 8.49 10.41 -3.86
N ARG A 51 7.23 10.29 -4.32
CA ARG A 51 6.04 10.30 -3.43
C ARG A 51 5.93 8.99 -2.66
N PHE A 52 6.18 7.86 -3.33
CA PHE A 52 6.25 6.55 -2.68
C PHE A 52 7.30 6.52 -1.57
N ALA A 53 8.46 7.15 -1.74
CA ALA A 53 9.47 7.22 -0.69
C ALA A 53 8.92 7.83 0.63
N PHE A 54 8.01 8.81 0.54
CA PHE A 54 7.37 9.37 1.71
C PHE A 54 6.31 8.44 2.31
N THR A 55 5.42 7.87 1.49
CA THR A 55 4.32 7.02 1.98
C THR A 55 4.83 5.69 2.55
N VAL A 56 5.83 5.07 1.89
CA VAL A 56 6.56 3.92 2.44
C VAL A 56 7.18 4.29 3.79
N GLY A 57 7.80 5.46 3.88
CA GLY A 57 8.50 5.92 5.07
C GLY A 57 7.63 6.16 6.31
N VAL A 58 6.29 6.15 6.20
CA VAL A 58 5.35 6.18 7.34
C VAL A 58 4.64 4.83 7.58
N LEU A 59 4.94 3.82 6.75
CA LEU A 59 4.39 2.47 6.81
C LEU A 59 5.45 1.46 7.29
N GLN A 60 6.16 1.80 8.37
CA GLN A 60 7.29 1.00 8.84
C GLN A 60 6.93 0.06 10.00
N THR A 61 5.67 0.08 10.47
CA THR A 61 5.20 -0.76 11.58
C THR A 61 4.07 -1.70 11.16
N PRO A 62 3.97 -2.91 11.76
CA PRO A 62 2.87 -3.83 11.54
C PRO A 62 1.50 -3.20 11.80
N GLU A 63 1.40 -2.36 12.83
CA GLU A 63 0.14 -1.67 13.16
C GLU A 63 -0.32 -0.72 12.05
N ALA A 64 0.60 0.11 11.52
CA ALA A 64 0.30 1.04 10.44
C ALA A 64 -0.10 0.29 9.16
N VAL A 65 0.66 -0.75 8.80
CA VAL A 65 0.40 -1.54 7.60
C VAL A 65 -0.93 -2.29 7.70
N ARG A 66 -1.23 -2.93 8.84
CA ARG A 66 -2.51 -3.60 9.09
C ARG A 66 -3.69 -2.64 8.98
N ARG A 67 -3.57 -1.44 9.56
CA ARG A 67 -4.60 -0.40 9.47
C ARG A 67 -4.86 -0.04 8.02
N VAL A 68 -3.81 0.30 7.27
CA VAL A 68 -3.95 0.74 5.87
C VAL A 68 -4.49 -0.37 4.97
N ALA A 69 -4.09 -1.62 5.17
CA ALA A 69 -4.66 -2.76 4.45
C ALA A 69 -6.18 -2.91 4.70
N ALA A 70 -6.63 -2.70 5.94
CA ALA A 70 -8.04 -2.73 6.29
C ALA A 70 -8.83 -1.58 5.65
N GLU A 71 -8.30 -0.36 5.70
CA GLU A 71 -8.90 0.85 5.10
C GLU A 71 -9.02 0.72 3.58
N ILE A 72 -8.00 0.19 2.90
CA ILE A 72 -8.04 -0.06 1.45
C ILE A 72 -9.18 -1.01 1.08
N CYS A 73 -9.43 -2.04 1.90
CA CYS A 73 -10.55 -2.97 1.67
C CYS A 73 -11.92 -2.34 1.93
N GLU A 74 -12.03 -1.45 2.91
CA GLU A 74 -13.25 -0.66 3.14
C GLU A 74 -13.53 0.26 1.94
N ASP A 75 -12.53 1.02 1.50
CA ASP A 75 -12.63 1.93 0.37
C ASP A 75 -12.98 1.16 -0.92
N ALA A 76 -12.39 -0.02 -1.12
CA ALA A 76 -12.73 -0.91 -2.22
C ALA A 76 -14.23 -1.27 -2.27
N ALA A 77 -14.78 -1.63 -1.11
CA ALA A 77 -16.17 -2.05 -1.00
C ALA A 77 -17.11 -0.87 -1.29
N ASP A 78 -16.77 0.32 -0.79
CA ASP A 78 -17.52 1.56 -1.04
C ASP A 78 -17.47 1.99 -2.52
N GLU A 79 -16.36 1.70 -3.21
CA GLU A 79 -16.20 1.87 -4.67
C GLU A 79 -16.93 0.80 -5.50
N GLY A 80 -17.47 -0.25 -4.86
CA GLY A 80 -18.14 -1.36 -5.54
C GLY A 80 -17.20 -2.41 -6.12
N VAL A 81 -15.93 -2.42 -5.71
CA VAL A 81 -14.93 -3.43 -6.09
C VAL A 81 -15.33 -4.78 -5.50
N THR A 82 -15.51 -5.78 -6.36
CA THR A 82 -15.92 -7.14 -5.95
C THR A 82 -14.76 -8.13 -5.93
N THR A 83 -13.61 -7.74 -6.47
CA THR A 83 -12.40 -8.55 -6.51
C THR A 83 -11.22 -7.61 -6.39
N LEU A 84 -10.47 -7.73 -5.30
CA LEU A 84 -9.35 -6.86 -4.98
C LEU A 84 -8.07 -7.68 -4.84
N GLU A 85 -6.99 -7.24 -5.50
CA GLU A 85 -5.62 -7.67 -5.21
C GLU A 85 -4.79 -6.47 -4.77
N ILE A 86 -4.32 -6.51 -3.53
CA ILE A 86 -3.38 -5.53 -2.98
C ILE A 86 -1.96 -6.01 -3.26
N ARG A 87 -1.07 -5.09 -3.63
CA ARG A 87 0.33 -5.37 -3.91
C ARG A 87 1.27 -4.41 -3.20
N PHE A 88 2.43 -4.91 -2.79
CA PHE A 88 3.47 -4.11 -2.16
C PHE A 88 4.81 -4.87 -2.10
N ALA A 89 5.90 -4.15 -1.85
CA ALA A 89 7.23 -4.74 -1.69
C ALA A 89 7.59 -4.80 -0.19
N PRO A 90 7.41 -5.95 0.50
CA PRO A 90 7.54 -6.05 1.96
C PRO A 90 8.90 -5.59 2.50
N GLN A 91 9.96 -5.79 1.72
CA GLN A 91 11.33 -5.38 2.08
C GLN A 91 11.51 -3.86 2.25
N LEU A 92 10.57 -3.04 1.77
CA LEU A 92 10.61 -1.58 1.94
C LEU A 92 10.02 -1.09 3.28
N HIS A 93 9.47 -1.99 4.08
CA HIS A 93 8.70 -1.62 5.28
C HIS A 93 9.42 -2.00 6.58
N GLY A 94 9.56 -3.29 6.85
CA GLY A 94 10.06 -3.80 8.12
C GLY A 94 10.54 -5.23 7.96
N GLU A 95 10.44 -6.02 9.01
CA GLU A 95 10.67 -7.47 8.90
C GLU A 95 9.59 -8.06 7.98
N CYS A 96 10.03 -8.75 6.91
CA CYS A 96 9.17 -9.16 5.81
C CYS A 96 8.02 -10.05 6.29
N ALA A 97 8.29 -11.07 7.11
CA ALA A 97 7.26 -11.99 7.56
C ALA A 97 6.23 -11.27 8.45
N GLU A 98 6.69 -10.47 9.42
CA GLU A 98 5.82 -9.70 10.31
C GLU A 98 4.92 -8.71 9.55
N ILE A 99 5.48 -8.01 8.56
CA ILE A 99 4.72 -7.06 7.74
C ILE A 99 3.71 -7.78 6.85
N VAL A 100 4.07 -8.92 6.25
CA VAL A 100 3.13 -9.73 5.46
C VAL A 100 1.98 -10.23 6.33
N ASP A 101 2.27 -10.75 7.53
CA ASP A 101 1.25 -11.18 8.48
C ASP A 101 0.32 -10.03 8.89
N ALA A 102 0.88 -8.82 9.06
CA ALA A 102 0.09 -7.62 9.36
C ALA A 102 -0.85 -7.23 8.22
N VAL A 103 -0.40 -7.29 6.97
CA VAL A 103 -1.29 -7.06 5.80
C VAL A 103 -2.39 -8.12 5.78
N LEU A 104 -2.04 -9.41 5.92
CA LEU A 104 -3.00 -10.51 5.92
C LEU A 104 -4.06 -10.34 7.03
N ALA A 105 -3.65 -9.92 8.21
CA ALA A 105 -4.56 -9.60 9.31
C ALA A 105 -5.46 -8.39 9.00
N GLY A 106 -4.96 -7.39 8.28
CA GLY A 106 -5.73 -6.20 7.90
C GLY A 106 -6.76 -6.48 6.81
N ILE A 107 -6.38 -7.25 5.78
CA ILE A 107 -7.30 -7.61 4.70
C ILE A 107 -8.40 -8.56 5.18
N ASP A 108 -8.12 -9.43 6.15
CA ASP A 108 -9.10 -10.35 6.75
C ASP A 108 -9.91 -11.14 5.70
N GLY A 109 -9.22 -11.66 4.69
CA GLY A 109 -9.83 -12.44 3.60
C GLY A 109 -10.63 -11.63 2.56
N ARG A 110 -10.67 -10.29 2.65
CA ARG A 110 -11.39 -9.42 1.70
C ARG A 110 -10.63 -9.14 0.40
N ALA A 111 -9.34 -9.44 0.34
CA ALA A 111 -8.47 -9.20 -0.80
C ALA A 111 -7.46 -10.33 -1.01
N GLY A 112 -6.97 -10.50 -2.24
CA GLY A 112 -5.73 -11.21 -2.53
C GLY A 112 -4.50 -10.35 -2.23
N LEU A 113 -3.36 -10.98 -2.00
CA LEU A 113 -2.08 -10.31 -1.72
C LEU A 113 -1.01 -10.73 -2.73
N ILE A 114 -0.34 -9.74 -3.33
CA ILE A 114 0.79 -9.92 -4.24
C ILE A 114 2.04 -9.29 -3.63
N LEU A 115 3.09 -10.10 -3.48
CA LEU A 115 4.39 -9.61 -3.02
C LEU A 115 5.26 -9.21 -4.23
N CYS A 116 5.75 -7.98 -4.21
CA CYS A 116 6.53 -7.41 -5.30
C CYS A 116 8.03 -7.50 -5.02
N GLY A 117 8.78 -8.13 -5.93
CA GLY A 117 10.22 -7.86 -6.05
C GLY A 117 10.45 -6.52 -6.75
N LEU A 118 11.55 -5.84 -6.43
CA LEU A 118 11.91 -4.58 -7.07
C LEU A 118 12.97 -4.81 -8.15
N TYR A 119 12.76 -4.19 -9.31
CA TYR A 119 13.71 -4.26 -10.41
C TYR A 119 15.04 -3.60 -10.00
N GLY A 120 16.14 -4.31 -10.20
CA GLY A 120 17.48 -3.86 -9.83
C GLY A 120 17.95 -4.31 -8.45
N GLU A 121 17.08 -4.91 -7.63
CA GLU A 121 17.48 -5.59 -6.39
C GLU A 121 17.92 -7.03 -6.65
N ASP A 122 18.76 -7.55 -5.75
CA ASP A 122 19.11 -8.97 -5.74
C ASP A 122 17.86 -9.80 -5.36
N PRO A 123 17.48 -10.84 -6.13
CA PRO A 123 16.36 -11.71 -5.78
C PRO A 123 16.43 -12.33 -4.38
N ALA A 124 17.63 -12.44 -3.78
CA ALA A 124 17.82 -12.96 -2.43
C ALA A 124 17.21 -12.07 -1.33
N VAL A 125 16.85 -10.81 -1.61
CA VAL A 125 16.23 -9.89 -0.64
C VAL A 125 14.89 -10.42 -0.10
N LEU A 126 14.19 -11.27 -0.86
CA LEU A 126 12.93 -11.89 -0.44
C LEU A 126 13.11 -13.24 0.28
N ALA A 127 14.35 -13.70 0.49
CA ALA A 127 14.64 -14.98 1.13
C ALA A 127 14.86 -14.88 2.65
N GLY A 128 14.70 -13.68 3.22
CA GLY A 128 14.79 -13.40 4.66
C GLY A 128 13.50 -13.74 5.39
#